data_AF-B0X536-F1
#
_entry.id   AF-B0X536-F1
#
_cell.length_a   1.000
_cell.length_b   1.000
_cell.length_c   1.000
_cell.angle_alpha   90.00
_cell.angle_beta   90.00
_cell.angle_gamma   90.00
#
_symmetry.space_group_name_H-M   'P 1'
#
loop_
_entity.id
_entity.type
_entity.pdbx_description
1 polymer ?
#
loop_
_entity_poly.entity_id
_entity_poly.type
_entity_poly.pdbx_seq_one_letter_code
_entity_poly.pdbx_strand_id
1 'polypeptide(L)'
;MESLDVISKRIDNLYQLVGSAPAGDASGQVENLTDSVLSAASFLPSASTGHLADGSARGSILEVFERKDELETYLDPSYLDEKQDIKAKEIYINTIANDLAGTFETLQKIKTLEPTLGAEYFRNLPDVSDQLSTMTTATAEQTRANEELEKSMVALMQRYNEIQTGLKDSLKGMNDRLDQLEQRLVDKKREDKDV
;
A
#
# COMPACT_ATOMS: atom_id res chain seq x y z
N MET A 1 19.88 -53.90 -36.26
CA MET A 1 20.22 -53.74 -34.82
C MET A 1 19.11 -53.08 -34.03
N GLU A 2 18.41 -52.08 -34.58
CA GLU A 2 17.25 -51.44 -33.90
C GLU A 2 16.14 -52.41 -33.49
N SER A 3 15.83 -53.41 -34.33
CA SER A 3 14.82 -54.42 -34.00
C SER A 3 15.14 -55.22 -32.75
N LEU A 4 16.43 -55.44 -32.45
CA LEU A 4 16.87 -56.15 -31.25
C LEU A 4 16.74 -55.28 -30.00
N ASP A 5 17.04 -53.98 -30.12
CA ASP A 5 16.94 -53.01 -29.03
C ASP A 5 15.48 -52.75 -28.62
N VAL A 6 14.57 -52.69 -29.60
CA VAL A 6 13.12 -52.60 -29.36
C VAL A 6 12.60 -53.85 -28.63
N ILE A 7 13.10 -55.03 -29.01
CA ILE A 7 12.74 -56.29 -28.35
C ILE A 7 13.28 -56.31 -26.91
N SER A 8 14.53 -55.89 -26.68
CA SER A 8 15.11 -55.81 -25.33
C SER A 8 14.31 -54.89 -24.42
N LYS A 9 13.99 -53.68 -24.87
CA LYS A 9 13.17 -52.72 -24.10
C LYS A 9 11.77 -53.25 -23.81
N ARG A 10 11.16 -54.00 -24.74
CA ARG A 10 9.86 -54.65 -24.50
C ARG A 10 9.96 -55.75 -23.46
N ILE A 11 11.03 -56.56 -23.51
CA ILE A 11 11.28 -57.62 -22.53
C ILE A 11 11.51 -57.00 -21.15
N ASP A 12 12.30 -55.93 -21.04
CA ASP A 12 12.54 -55.23 -19.77
C ASP A 12 11.25 -54.64 -19.19
N ASN A 13 10.42 -54.01 -20.02
CA ASN A 13 9.10 -53.52 -19.61
C ASN A 13 8.17 -54.65 -19.16
N LEU A 14 8.19 -55.80 -19.84
CA LEU A 14 7.40 -56.96 -19.45
C LEU A 14 7.91 -57.55 -18.12
N TYR A 15 9.22 -57.60 -17.89
CA TYR A 15 9.79 -58.01 -16.61
C TYR A 15 9.46 -57.05 -15.48
N GLN A 16 9.40 -55.75 -15.74
CA GLN A 16 9.01 -54.76 -14.75
C GLN A 16 7.51 -54.86 -14.38
N LEU A 17 6.66 -55.17 -15.36
CA LEU A 17 5.21 -55.26 -15.17
C LEU A 17 4.77 -56.59 -14.56
N VAL A 18 5.41 -57.69 -14.93
CA VAL A 18 5.00 -59.07 -14.58
C VAL A 18 5.89 -59.68 -13.48
N GLY A 19 7.07 -59.11 -13.22
CA GLY A 19 8.10 -59.69 -12.36
C GLY A 19 9.00 -60.68 -13.11
N SER A 20 10.17 -61.00 -12.54
CA SER A 20 11.13 -61.93 -13.17
C SER A 20 10.56 -63.35 -13.26
N ALA A 21 10.69 -63.98 -14.43
CA ALA A 21 10.33 -65.38 -14.61
C ALA A 21 11.12 -66.27 -13.63
N PRO A 22 10.50 -67.26 -12.97
CA PRO A 22 11.20 -68.10 -12.00
C PRO A 22 12.24 -68.94 -12.75
N ALA A 23 13.50 -68.64 -12.51
CA ALA A 23 14.59 -69.53 -12.86
C ALA A 23 14.58 -70.70 -11.87
N GLY A 24 14.29 -71.91 -12.37
CA GLY A 24 14.60 -73.23 -11.81
C GLY A 24 14.60 -73.44 -10.29
N ASP A 25 13.80 -74.41 -9.86
CA ASP A 25 13.84 -75.07 -8.53
C ASP A 25 13.38 -74.24 -7.32
N ALA A 26 12.07 -74.04 -7.22
CA ALA A 26 11.41 -73.87 -5.92
C ALA A 26 10.04 -74.56 -5.93
N SER A 27 9.99 -75.75 -5.35
CA SER A 27 8.82 -76.59 -5.13
C SER A 27 7.85 -76.02 -4.07
N GLY A 28 7.41 -74.78 -4.25
CA GLY A 28 6.51 -74.12 -3.32
C GLY A 28 5.94 -72.85 -3.90
N GLN A 29 4.66 -72.91 -4.31
CA GLN A 29 3.80 -71.77 -4.65
C GLN A 29 4.32 -70.85 -5.77
N VAL A 30 4.49 -71.39 -6.97
CA VAL A 30 4.29 -70.58 -8.18
C VAL A 30 2.79 -70.60 -8.45
N GLU A 31 2.06 -69.66 -7.86
CA GLU A 31 0.73 -69.34 -8.38
C GLU A 31 0.93 -68.91 -9.84
N ASN A 32 0.49 -69.74 -10.79
CA ASN A 32 0.48 -69.35 -12.19
C ASN A 32 -0.22 -67.99 -12.27
N LEU A 33 0.46 -66.93 -12.70
CA LEU A 33 -0.17 -65.61 -12.84
C LEU A 33 -1.42 -65.70 -13.71
N THR A 34 -1.41 -66.59 -14.69
CA THR A 34 -2.61 -66.95 -15.45
C THR A 34 -3.70 -67.55 -14.57
N ASP A 35 -3.41 -68.46 -13.64
CA ASP A 35 -4.41 -69.02 -12.72
C ASP A 35 -4.84 -68.02 -11.64
N SER A 36 -3.96 -67.14 -11.14
CA SER A 36 -4.34 -66.06 -10.21
C SER A 36 -5.13 -64.96 -10.91
N VAL A 37 -4.84 -64.66 -12.17
CA VAL A 37 -5.66 -63.77 -13.01
C VAL A 37 -6.97 -64.45 -13.40
N LEU A 38 -6.99 -65.75 -13.72
CA LEU A 38 -8.21 -66.50 -14.01
C LEU A 38 -9.07 -66.64 -12.75
N SER A 39 -8.44 -66.85 -11.60
CA SER A 39 -9.06 -66.89 -10.27
C SER A 39 -9.63 -65.52 -9.94
N ALA A 40 -8.86 -64.43 -10.03
CA ALA A 40 -9.36 -63.07 -9.81
C ALA A 40 -10.45 -62.68 -10.83
N ALA A 41 -10.30 -63.05 -12.10
CA ALA A 41 -11.29 -62.85 -13.16
C ALA A 41 -12.50 -63.77 -13.03
N SER A 42 -12.44 -64.82 -12.20
CA SER A 42 -13.60 -65.63 -11.81
C SER A 42 -14.22 -65.13 -10.51
N PHE A 43 -13.42 -64.58 -9.59
CA PHE A 43 -13.86 -63.99 -8.32
C PHE A 43 -14.54 -62.65 -8.53
N LEU A 44 -14.10 -61.82 -9.47
CA LEU A 44 -14.71 -60.53 -9.76
C LEU A 44 -16.15 -60.71 -10.30
N PRO A 45 -16.41 -61.58 -11.30
CA PRO A 45 -17.75 -62.00 -11.66
C PRO A 45 -18.44 -62.78 -10.55
N SER A 46 -17.81 -63.71 -9.83
CA SER A 46 -18.51 -64.48 -8.79
C SER A 46 -18.91 -63.63 -7.58
N ALA A 47 -18.17 -62.56 -7.28
CA ALA A 47 -18.51 -61.54 -6.30
C ALA A 47 -19.56 -60.56 -6.84
N SER A 48 -19.59 -60.29 -8.16
CA SER A 48 -20.59 -59.42 -8.80
C SER A 48 -21.87 -60.13 -9.28
N THR A 49 -21.85 -61.45 -9.49
CA THR A 49 -22.92 -62.29 -10.06
C THR A 49 -23.35 -63.45 -9.16
N GLY A 50 -22.80 -63.55 -7.94
CA GLY A 50 -23.43 -64.27 -6.84
C GLY A 50 -23.02 -65.74 -6.67
N HIS A 51 -22.06 -66.00 -5.79
CA HIS A 51 -21.93 -67.29 -5.11
C HIS A 51 -21.36 -67.18 -3.68
N LEU A 52 -21.82 -66.18 -2.92
CA LEU A 52 -21.62 -66.13 -1.46
C LEU A 52 -23.01 -66.17 -0.80
N ALA A 53 -23.23 -67.18 0.04
CA ALA A 53 -24.54 -67.67 0.51
C ALA A 53 -25.32 -66.72 1.45
N ASP A 54 -24.88 -65.48 1.62
CA ASP A 54 -25.53 -64.50 2.51
C ASP A 54 -25.86 -63.23 1.72
N GLY A 55 -27.15 -63.06 1.40
CA GLY A 55 -27.68 -61.98 0.55
C GLY A 55 -27.46 -60.57 1.09
N SER A 56 -26.96 -60.43 2.31
CA SER A 56 -26.54 -59.16 2.93
C SER A 56 -25.34 -58.52 2.21
N ALA A 57 -24.33 -59.34 1.83
CA ALA A 57 -23.13 -58.84 1.13
C ALA A 57 -23.40 -58.50 -0.36
N ARG A 58 -24.45 -59.08 -0.95
CA ARG A 58 -24.90 -58.80 -2.33
C ARG A 58 -25.44 -57.37 -2.46
N GLY A 59 -26.21 -56.92 -1.48
CA GLY A 59 -26.79 -55.57 -1.49
C GLY A 59 -25.72 -54.50 -1.40
N SER A 60 -24.74 -54.67 -0.49
CA SER A 60 -23.69 -53.68 -0.28
C SER A 60 -22.71 -53.58 -1.45
N ILE A 61 -22.35 -54.69 -2.12
CA ILE A 61 -21.44 -54.66 -3.27
C ILE A 61 -22.13 -54.04 -4.49
N LEU A 62 -23.40 -54.38 -4.75
CA LEU A 62 -24.15 -53.75 -5.84
C LEU A 62 -24.36 -52.27 -5.58
N GLU A 63 -24.68 -51.87 -4.34
CA GLU A 63 -24.81 -50.46 -3.96
C GLU A 63 -23.49 -49.68 -4.15
N VAL A 64 -22.35 -50.30 -3.84
CA VAL A 64 -21.02 -49.69 -4.10
C VAL A 64 -20.74 -49.60 -5.61
N PHE A 65 -21.16 -50.59 -6.41
CA PHE A 65 -21.05 -50.54 -7.87
C PHE A 65 -21.98 -49.49 -8.50
N GLU A 66 -23.19 -49.33 -7.97
CA GLU A 66 -24.14 -48.30 -8.40
C GLU A 66 -23.63 -46.89 -8.08
N ARG A 67 -22.88 -46.74 -6.98
CA ARG A 67 -22.23 -45.48 -6.58
C ARG A 67 -20.82 -45.32 -7.15
N LYS A 68 -20.35 -46.23 -8.01
CA LYS A 68 -18.99 -46.20 -8.55
C LYS A 68 -18.72 -44.88 -9.27
N ASP A 69 -19.64 -44.43 -10.11
CA ASP A 69 -19.46 -43.21 -10.90
C ASP A 69 -19.39 -41.96 -9.99
N GLU A 70 -20.12 -41.98 -8.88
CA GLU A 70 -20.04 -40.95 -7.83
C GLU A 70 -18.69 -40.99 -7.11
N LEU A 71 -18.22 -42.19 -6.72
CA LEU A 71 -16.90 -42.38 -6.12
C LEU A 71 -15.76 -41.94 -7.05
N GLU A 72 -15.86 -42.24 -8.34
CA GLU A 72 -14.88 -41.83 -9.35
C GLU A 72 -14.80 -40.30 -9.45
N THR A 73 -15.94 -39.62 -9.28
CA THR A 73 -16.02 -38.16 -9.21
C THR A 73 -15.29 -37.61 -7.97
N TYR A 74 -15.44 -38.24 -6.80
CA TYR A 74 -14.71 -37.83 -5.57
C TYR A 74 -13.20 -38.15 -5.60
N LEU A 75 -12.75 -39.04 -6.50
CA LEU A 75 -11.34 -39.36 -6.68
C LEU A 75 -10.62 -38.41 -7.66
N ASP A 76 -11.33 -37.53 -8.36
CA ASP A 76 -10.71 -36.52 -9.22
C ASP A 76 -9.94 -35.50 -8.35
N PRO A 77 -8.63 -35.28 -8.57
CA PRO A 77 -7.86 -34.22 -7.90
C PRO A 77 -8.43 -32.81 -8.10
N SER A 78 -9.27 -32.62 -9.12
CA SER A 78 -9.97 -31.37 -9.44
C SER A 78 -11.37 -31.31 -8.83
N TYR A 79 -11.80 -32.35 -8.09
CA TYR A 79 -13.08 -32.38 -7.41
C TYR A 79 -13.13 -31.31 -6.32
N LEU A 80 -14.04 -30.36 -6.50
CA LEU A 80 -14.31 -29.30 -5.52
C LEU A 80 -15.68 -29.58 -4.89
N ASP A 81 -15.68 -29.92 -3.61
CA ASP A 81 -16.91 -29.99 -2.83
C ASP A 81 -17.55 -28.59 -2.81
N GLU A 82 -18.76 -28.45 -3.36
CA GLU A 82 -19.51 -27.19 -3.42
C GLU A 82 -19.62 -26.53 -2.02
N LYS A 83 -19.67 -27.33 -0.96
CA LYS A 83 -19.72 -26.82 0.42
C LYS A 83 -18.41 -26.18 0.86
N GLN A 84 -17.27 -26.64 0.34
CA GLN A 84 -15.97 -26.03 0.61
C GLN A 84 -15.80 -24.72 -0.19
N ASP A 85 -16.29 -24.68 -1.43
CA ASP A 85 -16.29 -23.47 -2.26
C ASP A 85 -17.19 -22.36 -1.67
N ILE A 86 -18.38 -22.71 -1.17
CA ILE A 86 -19.28 -21.76 -0.50
C ILE A 86 -18.62 -21.17 0.76
N LYS A 87 -17.98 -22.01 1.60
CA LYS A 87 -17.28 -21.55 2.80
C LYS A 87 -16.09 -20.66 2.47
N ALA A 88 -15.33 -20.99 1.42
CA ALA A 88 -14.21 -20.16 0.97
C ALA A 88 -14.71 -18.78 0.48
N LYS A 89 -15.81 -18.76 -0.28
CA LYS A 89 -16.47 -17.53 -0.74
C LYS A 89 -17.04 -16.71 0.42
N GLU A 90 -17.64 -17.35 1.43
CA GLU A 90 -18.15 -16.67 2.62
C GLU A 90 -17.02 -16.01 3.42
N ILE A 91 -15.91 -16.72 3.63
CA ILE A 91 -14.72 -16.16 4.30
C ILE A 91 -14.17 -14.99 3.49
N TYR A 92 -14.06 -15.13 2.17
CA TYR A 92 -13.58 -14.06 1.27
C TYR A 92 -14.49 -12.82 1.30
N ILE A 93 -15.81 -13.01 1.31
CA ILE A 93 -16.76 -11.90 1.43
C ILE A 93 -16.59 -11.23 2.80
N ASN A 94 -16.46 -12.00 3.88
CA ASN A 94 -16.29 -11.44 5.22
C ASN A 94 -14.96 -10.70 5.39
N THR A 95 -13.88 -11.15 4.75
CA THR A 95 -12.59 -10.44 4.79
C THR A 95 -12.63 -9.13 4.01
N ILE A 96 -13.35 -9.09 2.89
CA ILE A 96 -13.41 -7.90 2.01
C ILE A 96 -14.60 -6.99 2.35
N ALA A 97 -15.57 -7.44 3.15
CA ALA A 97 -16.76 -6.67 3.48
C ALA A 97 -16.46 -5.29 4.06
N ASN A 98 -15.43 -5.19 4.92
CA ASN A 98 -15.03 -3.92 5.52
C ASN A 98 -14.39 -2.98 4.49
N ASP A 99 -13.49 -3.51 3.66
CA ASP A 99 -12.88 -2.76 2.55
C ASP A 99 -13.96 -2.30 1.55
N LEU A 100 -14.91 -3.19 1.22
CA LEU A 100 -16.03 -2.88 0.35
C LEU A 100 -16.92 -1.78 0.94
N ALA A 101 -17.21 -1.81 2.24
CA ALA A 101 -17.94 -0.74 2.91
C ALA A 101 -17.19 0.60 2.85
N GLY A 102 -15.86 0.60 3.04
CA GLY A 102 -15.03 1.79 2.87
C GLY A 102 -15.03 2.32 1.43
N THR A 103 -14.94 1.43 0.42
CA THR A 103 -15.05 1.82 -0.99
C THR A 103 -16.44 2.37 -1.34
N PHE A 104 -17.49 1.86 -0.71
CA PHE A 104 -18.84 2.35 -0.91
C PHE A 104 -19.04 3.75 -0.31
N GLU A 105 -18.51 3.99 0.88
CA GLU A 105 -18.56 5.31 1.52
C GLU A 105 -17.80 6.37 0.69
N THR A 106 -16.61 6.02 0.18
CA THR A 106 -15.85 6.91 -0.70
C THR A 106 -16.56 7.16 -2.03
N LEU A 107 -17.18 6.14 -2.62
CA LEU A 107 -18.00 6.28 -3.82
C LEU A 107 -19.21 7.19 -3.57
N GLN A 108 -19.86 7.09 -2.41
CA GLN A 108 -20.98 7.95 -2.04
C GLN A 108 -20.52 9.42 -1.91
N LYS A 109 -19.36 9.66 -1.31
CA LYS A 109 -18.74 11.01 -1.26
C LYS A 109 -18.45 11.54 -2.67
N ILE A 110 -17.90 10.73 -3.57
CA ILE A 110 -17.65 11.12 -4.96
C ILE A 110 -18.97 11.49 -5.66
N LYS A 111 -20.02 10.69 -5.50
CA LYS A 111 -21.34 10.98 -6.09
C LYS A 111 -21.94 12.29 -5.58
N THR A 112 -21.73 12.64 -4.30
CA THR A 112 -22.16 13.95 -3.78
C THR A 112 -21.35 15.12 -4.35
N LEU A 113 -20.10 14.87 -4.75
CA LEU A 113 -19.20 15.86 -5.32
C LEU A 113 -19.29 15.97 -6.85
N GLU A 114 -19.89 15.00 -7.53
CA GLU A 114 -20.16 15.02 -8.98
C GLU A 114 -20.79 16.34 -9.49
N PRO A 115 -21.85 16.89 -8.85
CA PRO A 115 -22.42 18.18 -9.26
C PRO A 115 -21.48 19.38 -9.01
N THR A 116 -20.46 19.24 -8.17
CA THR A 116 -19.46 20.31 -7.93
C THR A 116 -18.36 20.31 -8.99
N LEU A 117 -18.04 19.15 -9.57
CA LEU A 117 -17.05 19.04 -10.64
C LEU A 117 -17.60 19.55 -11.98
N GLY A 118 -18.90 19.34 -12.21
CA GLY A 118 -19.63 19.91 -13.35
C GLY A 118 -20.13 21.33 -13.12
N ALA A 119 -19.80 21.96 -11.99
CA ALA A 119 -20.25 23.31 -11.72
C ALA A 119 -19.56 24.29 -12.68
N GLU A 120 -20.39 24.98 -13.48
CA GLU A 120 -20.01 26.01 -14.45
C GLU A 120 -19.10 27.13 -13.88
N TYR A 121 -18.96 27.23 -12.55
CA TYR A 121 -18.03 28.13 -11.87
C TYR A 121 -16.55 27.82 -12.15
N PHE A 122 -16.16 26.55 -12.35
CA PHE A 122 -14.79 26.20 -12.73
C PHE A 122 -14.54 26.40 -14.22
N ARG A 123 -15.58 26.23 -15.05
CA ARG A 123 -15.49 26.33 -16.50
C ARG A 123 -15.42 27.78 -16.99
N ASN A 124 -16.07 28.69 -16.26
CA ASN A 124 -16.05 30.13 -16.51
C ASN A 124 -15.05 30.87 -15.62
N LEU A 125 -14.09 30.17 -15.00
CA LEU A 125 -13.04 30.84 -14.25
C LEU A 125 -12.12 31.57 -15.24
N PRO A 126 -12.07 32.92 -15.25
CA PRO A 126 -11.14 33.63 -16.10
C PRO A 126 -9.71 33.26 -15.70
N ASP A 127 -8.84 33.11 -16.70
CA ASP A 127 -7.42 32.90 -16.44
C ASP A 127 -6.82 34.19 -15.86
N VAL A 128 -6.86 34.28 -14.53
CA VAL A 128 -6.32 35.37 -13.73
C VAL A 128 -4.90 35.08 -13.27
N SER A 129 -4.27 34.01 -13.77
CA SER A 129 -2.91 33.62 -13.37
C SER A 129 -1.90 34.72 -13.66
N ASP A 130 -1.98 35.33 -14.84
CA ASP A 130 -1.11 36.44 -15.23
C ASP A 130 -1.39 37.72 -14.41
N GLN A 131 -2.66 38.03 -14.15
CA GLN A 131 -3.03 39.16 -13.29
C GLN A 131 -2.56 38.96 -11.85
N LEU A 132 -2.67 37.74 -11.33
CA LEU A 132 -2.20 37.39 -9.99
C LEU A 132 -0.67 37.44 -9.92
N SER A 133 0.03 36.97 -10.95
CA SER A 133 1.49 37.04 -11.06
C SER A 133 1.98 38.49 -11.09
N THR A 134 1.34 39.34 -11.90
CA THR A 134 1.65 40.78 -11.96
C THR A 134 1.34 41.49 -10.63
N MET A 135 0.22 41.18 -9.97
CA MET A 135 -0.08 41.73 -8.64
C MET A 135 0.94 41.26 -7.59
N THR A 136 1.36 40.00 -7.64
CA THR A 136 2.32 39.43 -6.69
C THR A 136 3.69 40.10 -6.83
N THR A 137 4.16 40.28 -8.06
CA THR A 137 5.43 40.96 -8.35
C THR A 137 5.38 42.44 -7.96
N ALA A 138 4.31 43.16 -8.32
CA ALA A 138 4.13 44.55 -7.92
C ALA A 138 4.06 44.71 -6.40
N THR A 139 3.37 43.80 -5.70
CA THR A 139 3.30 43.82 -4.23
C THR A 139 4.69 43.59 -3.62
N ALA A 140 5.48 42.66 -4.17
CA ALA A 140 6.84 42.40 -3.70
C ALA A 140 7.81 43.58 -3.95
N GLU A 141 7.62 44.32 -5.05
CA GLU A 141 8.38 45.56 -5.29
C GLU A 141 7.98 46.66 -4.32
N GLN A 142 6.67 46.82 -4.06
CA GLN A 142 6.16 47.81 -3.13
C GLN A 142 6.60 47.55 -1.68
N THR A 143 6.65 46.29 -1.24
CA THR A 143 7.17 45.96 0.10
C THR A 143 8.65 46.32 0.23
N ARG A 144 9.47 46.01 -0.78
CA ARG A 144 10.89 46.40 -0.81
C ARG A 144 11.08 47.91 -0.77
N ALA A 145 10.32 48.65 -1.57
CA ALA A 145 10.37 50.11 -1.58
C ALA A 145 9.96 50.70 -0.22
N ASN A 146 8.93 50.14 0.43
CA ASN A 146 8.52 50.56 1.77
C ASN A 146 9.60 50.28 2.82
N GLU A 147 10.26 49.13 2.78
CA GLU A 147 11.36 48.81 3.70
C GLU A 147 12.55 49.78 3.53
N GLU A 148 12.89 50.14 2.30
CA GLU A 148 13.94 51.12 2.03
C GLU A 148 13.56 52.52 2.52
N LEU A 149 12.31 52.93 2.26
CA LEU A 149 11.76 54.18 2.77
C LEU A 149 11.79 54.23 4.29
N GLU A 150 11.36 53.17 4.97
CA GLU A 150 11.37 53.07 6.43
C GLU A 150 12.79 53.20 6.99
N LYS A 151 13.76 52.47 6.41
CA LYS A 151 15.18 52.60 6.78
C LYS A 151 15.69 54.03 6.61
N SER A 152 15.33 54.68 5.51
CA SER A 152 15.73 56.07 5.24
C SER A 152 15.11 57.05 6.26
N MET A 153 13.85 56.83 6.64
CA MET A 153 13.14 57.65 7.61
C MET A 153 13.75 57.51 9.01
N VAL A 154 14.05 56.27 9.43
CA VAL A 154 14.74 56.02 10.70
C VAL A 154 16.11 56.70 10.74
N ALA A 155 16.89 56.60 9.66
CA ALA A 155 18.19 57.26 9.58
C ALA A 155 18.08 58.80 9.66
N LEU A 156 17.08 59.39 9.01
CA LEU A 156 16.80 60.83 9.10
C LEU A 156 16.39 61.24 10.52
N MET A 157 15.55 60.45 11.19
CA MET A 157 15.15 60.72 12.58
C MET A 157 16.34 60.62 13.54
N GLN A 158 17.26 59.67 13.32
CA GLN A 158 18.49 59.56 14.10
C GLN A 158 19.37 60.81 13.92
N ARG A 159 19.64 61.21 12.66
CA ARG A 159 20.42 62.43 12.37
C ARG A 159 19.78 63.69 12.95
N TYR A 160 18.45 63.80 12.87
CA TYR A 160 17.73 64.92 13.46
C TYR A 160 17.93 64.96 14.98
N ASN A 161 17.85 63.81 15.66
CA ASN A 161 18.05 63.71 17.10
C ASN A 161 19.51 64.05 17.51
N GLU A 162 20.49 63.61 16.73
CA GLU A 162 21.89 63.98 16.90
C GLU A 162 22.09 65.50 16.80
N ILE A 163 21.52 66.14 15.78
CA ILE A 163 21.57 67.60 15.60
C ILE A 163 20.88 68.31 16.76
N GLN A 164 19.70 67.86 17.17
CA GLN A 164 18.95 68.44 18.28
C GLN A 164 19.73 68.36 19.60
N THR A 165 20.36 67.22 19.86
CA THR A 165 21.18 67.01 21.07
C THR A 165 22.43 67.88 21.01
N GLY A 166 23.12 67.93 19.87
CA GLY A 166 24.29 68.81 19.68
C GLY A 166 23.96 70.30 19.86
N LEU A 167 22.81 70.75 19.35
CA LEU A 167 22.30 72.10 19.59
C LEU A 167 22.04 72.35 21.08
N LYS A 168 21.37 71.43 21.76
CA LYS A 168 21.08 71.55 23.20
C LYS A 168 22.37 71.66 24.02
N ASP A 169 23.36 70.83 23.73
CA ASP A 169 24.66 70.86 24.41
C ASP A 169 25.43 72.15 24.11
N SER A 170 25.38 72.63 22.87
CA SER A 170 25.99 73.91 22.47
C SER A 170 25.34 75.09 23.18
N LEU A 171 24.00 75.13 23.28
CA LEU A 171 23.29 76.18 24.00
C LEU A 171 23.60 76.14 25.49
N LYS A 172 23.63 74.94 26.10
CA LYS A 172 24.02 74.78 27.50
C LYS A 172 25.45 75.29 27.75
N GLY A 173 26.41 74.90 26.92
CA GLY A 173 27.79 75.37 27.04
C GLY A 173 27.91 76.88 26.83
N MET A 174 27.08 77.49 25.99
CA MET A 174 27.01 78.94 25.84
C MET A 174 26.43 79.63 27.08
N ASN A 175 25.40 79.04 27.69
CA ASN A 175 24.81 79.54 28.94
C ASN A 175 25.82 79.46 30.10
N ASP A 176 26.48 78.31 30.27
CA ASP A 176 27.49 78.11 31.32
C ASP A 176 28.65 79.13 31.18
N ARG A 177 29.05 79.47 29.94
CA ARG A 177 30.05 80.52 29.68
C ARG A 177 29.55 81.91 30.04
N LEU A 178 28.28 82.19 29.77
CA LEU A 178 27.65 83.47 30.11
C LEU A 178 27.58 83.64 31.63
N ASP A 179 27.16 82.61 32.35
CA ASP A 179 27.12 82.57 33.81
C ASP A 179 28.52 82.79 34.41
N GLN A 180 29.56 82.15 33.86
CA GLN A 180 30.95 82.37 34.29
C GLN A 180 31.43 83.82 34.06
N LEU A 181 31.06 84.43 32.93
CA LEU A 181 31.40 85.82 32.64
C LEU A 181 30.67 86.78 33.56
N GLU A 182 29.38 86.54 33.83
CA GLU A 182 28.59 87.33 34.76
C GLU A 182 29.18 87.26 36.17
N GLN A 183 29.53 86.06 36.65
CA GLN A 183 30.12 85.89 37.97
C GLN A 183 31.46 86.62 38.09
N ARG A 184 32.34 86.52 37.08
CA ARG A 184 33.60 87.30 37.04
C ARG A 184 33.38 88.81 37.04
N LEU A 185 32.32 89.30 36.39
CA LEU A 185 31.98 90.73 36.41
C LEU A 185 31.47 91.17 37.79
N VAL A 186 30.67 90.33 38.46
CA VAL A 186 30.20 90.59 39.82
C VAL A 186 31.38 90.60 40.81
N ASP A 187 32.29 89.65 40.70
CA ASP A 187 33.47 89.54 41.57
C ASP A 187 34.39 90.76 41.40
N LYS A 188 34.69 91.17 40.16
CA LYS A 188 35.45 92.42 39.90
C LYS A 188 34.77 93.66 40.47
N LYS A 189 33.44 93.77 40.34
CA LYS A 189 32.69 94.89 40.92
C LYS A 189 32.71 94.91 42.45
N ARG A 190 32.94 93.77 43.10
CA ARG A 190 33.13 93.69 44.56
C ARG A 190 34.54 94.12 44.94
N GLU A 191 35.56 93.62 44.23
CA GLU A 191 36.96 94.04 44.43
C GLU A 191 37.14 95.56 44.24
N ASP A 192 36.52 96.16 43.22
CA ASP A 192 36.57 97.61 42.97
C ASP A 192 35.82 98.46 44.02
N LYS A 193 34.95 97.85 44.84
CA LYS A 193 34.20 98.54 45.90
C LYS A 193 34.86 98.45 47.28
N ASP A 194 35.81 97.53 47.46
CA ASP A 194 36.52 97.30 48.72
C ASP A 194 37.90 98.00 48.76
N VAL A 195 38.19 98.89 47.81
CA VAL A 195 39.35 99.81 47.74
C VAL A 195 38.88 101.25 47.92
#